data_AF-A0A4E0QXP2-F1
#
_entry.id   AF-A0A4E0QXP2-F1
#
_cell.length_a   1.000
_cell.length_b   1.000
_cell.length_c   1.000
_cell.angle_alpha   90.00
_cell.angle_beta   90.00
_cell.angle_gamma   90.00
#
_symmetry.space_group_name_H-M   'P 1'
#
loop_
_entity.id
_entity.type
_entity.pdbx_description
1 polymer ?
#
loop_
_entity_poly.entity_id
_entity_poly.type
_entity_poly.pdbx_seq_one_letter_code
_entity_poly.pdbx_strand_id
1 'polypeptide(L)'
;MMNLPYPRCRLIETDSIDELHGVIMSLVPDLQSKYGVLCFLYSVLINYGLESLRHGMADDADTLIDPVHGHASQCLINLLISGQATPYLFDGERNVSGITLTGILKQPRTGFLTLFEALHYCESGWYLKNPSYPIWILGSETHFTVLASPDPFLVCEETDIKSKGATLHQAEIEFTKLCTDQDTKAGFIRDSQLEELLKRLHISFTTVSLGNLKKSLDPENLGVILESTFLQHFFPQEMAKRLTTVRQFHVIHYNGLEKSNSDGRVRYQTGEAHILDPTEDLIALEEIERSPIQRCLQTKWPTIRLRWDDGRTPSLN
;
A
#
# COMPACT_ATOMS: atom_id res chain seq x y z
N MET A 1 34.65 -4.33 -36.49
CA MET A 1 34.03 -3.70 -35.30
C MET A 1 32.68 -3.15 -35.73
N MET A 2 31.60 -3.88 -35.47
CA MET A 2 30.24 -3.38 -35.72
C MET A 2 29.91 -2.33 -34.66
N ASN A 3 29.73 -1.08 -35.08
CA ASN A 3 29.10 -0.06 -34.25
C ASN A 3 27.64 -0.47 -34.04
N LEU A 4 27.33 -1.03 -32.87
CA LEU A 4 25.95 -1.20 -32.45
C LEU A 4 25.36 0.21 -32.22
N PRO A 5 24.19 0.55 -32.79
CA PRO A 5 23.62 1.89 -32.76
C PRO A 5 22.84 2.14 -31.46
N TYR A 6 23.36 1.66 -30.32
CA TYR A 6 22.71 1.89 -29.03
C TYR A 6 23.23 3.21 -28.45
N PRO A 7 22.33 4.08 -27.95
CA PRO A 7 22.74 5.29 -27.25
C PRO A 7 23.68 4.90 -26.09
N ARG A 8 24.80 5.62 -25.95
CA ARG A 8 25.70 5.43 -24.81
C ARG A 8 24.95 5.81 -23.53
N CYS A 9 24.60 4.83 -22.70
CA CYS A 9 24.13 5.10 -21.34
C CYS A 9 25.19 5.91 -20.60
N ARG A 10 24.76 6.96 -19.91
CA ARG A 10 25.60 7.79 -19.06
C ARG A 10 25.10 7.67 -17.64
N LEU A 11 26.02 7.54 -16.69
CA LEU A 11 25.71 7.69 -15.27
C LEU A 11 25.88 9.17 -14.92
N ILE A 12 24.88 9.73 -14.23
CA ILE A 12 24.91 11.09 -13.71
C ILE A 12 24.73 10.97 -12.20
N GLU A 13 25.69 11.49 -11.45
CA GLU A 13 25.63 11.56 -10.00
C GLU A 13 25.18 12.97 -9.61
N THR A 14 24.35 13.06 -8.57
CA THR A 14 23.82 14.33 -8.06
C THR A 14 23.91 14.32 -6.54
N ASP A 15 24.28 15.46 -5.95
CA ASP A 15 24.53 15.54 -4.51
C ASP A 15 23.29 16.01 -3.73
N SER A 16 22.21 16.41 -4.42
CA SER A 16 20.98 16.91 -3.79
C SER A 16 19.72 16.55 -4.58
N ILE A 17 18.57 16.59 -3.87
CA ILE A 17 17.25 16.36 -4.48
C ILE A 17 16.92 17.44 -5.52
N ASP A 18 17.31 18.69 -5.28
CA ASP A 18 17.05 19.80 -6.20
C ASP A 18 17.84 19.64 -7.50
N GLU A 19 19.11 19.22 -7.40
CA GLU A 19 19.94 18.90 -8.57
C GLU A 19 19.36 17.71 -9.34
N LEU A 20 19.01 16.62 -8.66
CA LEU A 20 18.35 15.46 -9.25
C LEU A 20 17.08 15.86 -10.01
N HIS A 21 16.25 16.72 -9.40
CA HIS A 21 15.04 17.23 -10.03
C HIS A 21 15.37 18.03 -11.30
N GLY A 22 16.36 18.92 -11.26
CA GLY A 22 16.82 19.67 -12.44
C GLY A 22 17.31 18.75 -13.56
N VAL A 23 18.10 17.72 -13.23
CA VAL A 23 18.61 16.73 -14.18
C VAL A 23 17.45 15.94 -14.79
N ILE A 24 16.53 15.39 -13.99
CA ILE A 24 15.37 14.65 -14.48
C ILE A 24 14.55 15.51 -15.43
N MET A 25 14.29 16.77 -15.07
CA MET A 25 13.52 17.69 -15.93
C MET A 25 14.24 17.99 -17.25
N SER A 26 15.57 18.06 -17.25
CA SER A 26 16.34 18.22 -18.48
C SER A 26 16.33 16.97 -19.38
N LEU A 27 16.14 15.78 -18.79
CA LEU A 27 16.13 14.48 -19.47
C LEU A 27 14.74 14.00 -19.87
N VAL A 28 13.67 14.75 -19.59
CA VAL A 28 12.29 14.36 -19.94
C VAL A 28 12.15 13.92 -21.41
N PRO A 29 12.68 14.65 -22.42
CA PRO A 29 12.59 14.21 -23.81
C PRO A 29 13.27 12.86 -24.06
N ASP A 30 14.41 12.61 -23.40
CA ASP A 30 15.17 11.36 -23.53
C ASP A 30 14.45 10.20 -22.82
N LEU A 31 13.86 10.45 -21.65
CA LEU A 31 13.07 9.46 -20.90
C LEU A 31 11.76 9.09 -21.61
N GLN A 32 11.20 10.01 -22.39
CA GLN A 32 10.03 9.77 -23.26
C GLN A 32 10.40 9.14 -24.61
N SER A 33 11.70 9.04 -24.92
CA SER A 33 12.18 8.47 -26.18
C SER A 33 12.17 6.93 -26.16
N LYS A 34 12.47 6.34 -27.32
CA LYS A 34 12.61 4.88 -27.44
C LYS A 34 13.67 4.38 -26.45
N TYR A 35 13.29 3.40 -25.63
CA TYR A 35 14.10 2.83 -24.54
C TYR A 35 14.28 3.70 -23.29
N GLY A 36 13.67 4.90 -23.22
CA GLY A 36 13.78 5.77 -22.03
C GLY A 36 13.29 5.11 -20.74
N VAL A 37 12.28 4.23 -20.82
CA VAL A 37 11.81 3.41 -19.69
C VAL A 37 12.90 2.48 -19.13
N LEU A 38 13.82 1.97 -19.97
CA LEU A 38 14.93 1.13 -19.52
C LEU A 38 15.98 1.99 -18.80
N CYS A 39 16.25 3.20 -19.28
CA CYS A 39 17.13 4.15 -18.59
C CYS A 39 16.57 4.54 -17.23
N PHE A 40 15.26 4.79 -17.14
CA PHE A 40 14.57 5.02 -15.87
C PHE A 40 14.72 3.82 -14.93
N LEU A 41 14.45 2.61 -15.42
CA LEU A 41 14.60 1.38 -14.64
C LEU A 41 16.03 1.22 -14.11
N TYR A 42 17.05 1.35 -14.96
CA TYR A 42 18.44 1.26 -14.51
C TYR A 42 18.80 2.33 -13.48
N SER A 43 18.27 3.55 -13.61
CA SER A 43 18.47 4.61 -12.61
C SER A 43 17.91 4.20 -11.24
N VAL A 44 16.71 3.60 -11.21
CA VAL A 44 16.10 3.06 -9.97
C VAL A 44 16.95 1.93 -9.39
N LEU A 45 17.36 0.96 -10.20
CA LEU A 45 18.12 -0.20 -9.72
C LEU A 45 19.51 0.18 -9.19
N ILE A 46 20.21 1.10 -9.85
CA ILE A 46 21.52 1.60 -9.41
C ILE A 46 21.37 2.39 -8.10
N ASN A 47 20.37 3.28 -8.01
CA ASN A 47 20.14 4.07 -6.80
C ASN A 47 19.70 3.22 -5.60
N TYR A 48 18.97 2.13 -5.82
CA TYR A 48 18.58 1.19 -4.77
C TYR A 48 19.75 0.30 -4.31
N GLY A 49 20.62 -0.08 -5.25
CA GLY A 49 21.74 -1.00 -5.02
C GLY A 49 21.38 -2.44 -5.33
N LEU A 50 22.21 -3.10 -6.17
CA LEU A 50 21.95 -4.46 -6.65
C LEU A 50 22.04 -5.52 -5.54
N GLU A 51 22.92 -5.33 -4.57
CA GLU A 51 23.01 -6.25 -3.43
C GLU A 51 21.75 -6.17 -2.58
N SER A 52 21.31 -4.97 -2.21
CA SER A 52 20.06 -4.74 -1.47
C SER A 52 18.85 -5.28 -2.23
N LEU A 53 18.85 -5.19 -3.55
CA LEU A 53 17.80 -5.77 -4.39
C LEU A 53 17.75 -7.28 -4.29
N ARG A 54 18.91 -7.96 -4.44
CA ARG A 54 19.00 -9.42 -4.36
C ARG A 54 18.55 -9.96 -2.99
N HIS A 55 18.92 -9.29 -1.91
CA HIS A 55 18.46 -9.66 -0.57
C HIS A 55 16.94 -9.54 -0.39
N GLY A 56 16.28 -8.67 -1.17
CA GLY A 56 14.82 -8.50 -1.15
C GLY A 56 14.06 -9.47 -2.05
N MET A 57 14.74 -10.24 -2.91
CA MET A 57 14.11 -11.23 -3.80
C MET A 57 13.85 -12.54 -3.05
N ALA A 58 12.87 -13.33 -3.52
CA ALA A 58 12.56 -14.63 -2.88
C ALA A 58 13.63 -15.67 -3.19
N ASP A 59 14.05 -15.74 -4.45
CA ASP A 59 15.08 -16.65 -4.96
C ASP A 59 16.12 -15.86 -5.79
N ASP A 60 17.39 -16.27 -5.72
CA ASP A 60 18.46 -15.76 -6.57
C ASP A 60 18.21 -16.06 -8.06
N ALA A 61 17.39 -17.06 -8.37
CA ALA A 61 16.98 -17.42 -9.73
C ALA A 61 15.82 -16.56 -10.28
N ASP A 62 15.15 -15.76 -9.43
CA ASP A 62 14.04 -14.94 -9.88
C ASP A 62 14.49 -13.84 -10.86
N THR A 63 13.59 -13.46 -11.76
CA THR A 63 13.83 -12.36 -12.70
C THR A 63 12.98 -11.15 -12.32
N LEU A 64 13.53 -9.94 -12.47
CA LEU A 64 12.77 -8.70 -12.25
C LEU A 64 11.77 -8.42 -13.36
N ILE A 65 12.10 -8.88 -14.57
CA ILE A 65 11.27 -8.78 -15.76
C ILE A 65 11.17 -10.21 -16.31
N ASP A 66 9.94 -10.69 -16.43
CA ASP A 66 9.66 -12.00 -17.00
C ASP A 66 10.22 -12.09 -18.44
N PRO A 67 11.05 -13.10 -18.75
CA PRO A 67 11.73 -13.18 -20.04
C PRO A 67 10.81 -13.55 -21.20
N VAL A 68 9.60 -14.04 -20.94
CA VAL A 68 8.65 -14.51 -21.96
C VAL A 68 7.66 -13.42 -22.34
N HIS A 69 7.09 -12.76 -21.35
CA HIS A 69 5.98 -11.81 -21.46
C HIS A 69 6.39 -10.37 -21.15
N GLY A 70 7.56 -10.16 -20.54
CA GLY A 70 8.06 -8.82 -20.21
C GLY A 70 7.37 -8.16 -19.01
N HIS A 71 6.65 -8.93 -18.18
CA HIS A 71 5.98 -8.43 -16.99
C HIS A 71 6.97 -8.16 -15.86
N ALA A 72 6.77 -7.05 -15.13
CA ALA A 72 7.54 -6.78 -13.93
C ALA A 72 7.17 -7.77 -12.83
N SER A 73 8.16 -8.27 -12.09
CA SER A 73 7.93 -9.07 -10.89
C SER A 73 7.33 -8.22 -9.77
N GLN A 74 6.66 -8.86 -8.81
CA GLN A 74 6.11 -8.15 -7.65
C GLN A 74 7.20 -7.41 -6.85
N CYS A 75 8.41 -7.96 -6.82
CA CYS A 75 9.56 -7.32 -6.18
C CYS A 75 9.90 -5.97 -6.84
N LEU A 76 9.95 -5.93 -8.18
CA LEU A 76 10.19 -4.70 -8.91
C LEU A 76 9.03 -3.70 -8.76
N ILE A 77 7.79 -4.19 -8.78
CA ILE A 77 6.59 -3.35 -8.57
C ILE A 77 6.64 -2.69 -7.20
N ASN A 78 6.90 -3.47 -6.14
CA ASN A 78 7.01 -2.96 -4.78
C ASN A 78 8.16 -1.95 -4.65
N LEU A 79 9.32 -2.20 -5.29
CA LEU A 79 10.40 -1.24 -5.31
C LEU A 79 9.97 0.11 -5.91
N LEU A 80 9.24 0.10 -7.01
CA LEU A 80 8.74 1.32 -7.67
C LEU A 80 7.68 2.05 -6.84
N ILE A 81 6.86 1.33 -6.08
CA ILE A 81 5.72 1.88 -5.33
C ILE A 81 6.14 2.35 -3.93
N SER A 82 6.90 1.55 -3.20
CA SER A 82 7.22 1.77 -1.78
C SER A 82 8.70 2.13 -1.53
N GLY A 83 9.56 1.99 -2.55
CA GLY A 83 11.00 2.11 -2.39
C GLY A 83 11.62 0.93 -1.64
N GLN A 84 10.94 -0.21 -1.59
CA GLN A 84 11.40 -1.43 -0.92
C GLN A 84 11.28 -2.64 -1.87
N ALA A 85 12.37 -3.39 -2.02
CA ALA A 85 12.38 -4.65 -2.74
C ALA A 85 11.84 -5.78 -1.83
N THR A 86 10.66 -6.29 -2.15
CA THR A 86 10.07 -7.49 -1.54
C THR A 86 9.01 -8.08 -2.47
N PRO A 87 8.89 -9.41 -2.61
CA PRO A 87 7.82 -10.04 -3.38
C PRO A 87 6.47 -10.03 -2.65
N TYR A 88 6.45 -9.67 -1.35
CA TYR A 88 5.29 -9.85 -0.49
C TYR A 88 4.43 -8.59 -0.39
N LEU A 89 3.11 -8.78 -0.36
CA LEU A 89 2.13 -7.70 -0.31
C LEU A 89 1.62 -7.39 1.11
N PHE A 90 1.89 -8.25 2.08
CA PHE A 90 1.48 -8.05 3.48
C PHE A 90 2.35 -7.01 4.18
N ASP A 91 1.90 -6.51 5.34
CA ASP A 91 2.66 -5.56 6.14
C ASP A 91 3.58 -6.22 7.16
N GLY A 92 4.71 -5.57 7.44
CA GLY A 92 5.65 -5.98 8.48
C GLY A 92 6.35 -7.29 8.17
N GLU A 93 6.69 -8.02 9.22
CA GLU A 93 7.41 -9.30 9.14
C GLU A 93 6.51 -10.45 9.55
N ARG A 94 6.64 -11.58 8.84
CA ARG A 94 5.99 -12.85 9.19
C ARG A 94 7.06 -13.93 9.34
N ASN A 95 7.00 -14.71 10.41
CA ASN A 95 7.88 -15.87 10.56
C ASN A 95 7.15 -17.12 10.03
N VAL A 96 7.73 -17.77 9.03
CA VAL A 96 7.21 -19.01 8.45
C VAL A 96 8.29 -20.07 8.58
N SER A 97 8.06 -21.05 9.45
CA SER A 97 8.98 -22.18 9.67
C SER A 97 10.41 -21.75 10.02
N GLY A 98 10.59 -20.68 10.79
CA GLY A 98 11.90 -20.15 11.17
C GLY A 98 12.52 -19.17 10.17
N ILE A 99 11.87 -18.93 9.02
CA ILE A 99 12.29 -17.95 8.03
C ILE A 99 11.46 -16.68 8.22
N THR A 100 12.12 -15.54 8.38
CA THR A 100 11.45 -14.24 8.44
C THR A 100 11.23 -13.72 7.03
N LEU A 101 9.96 -13.62 6.64
CA LEU A 101 9.52 -13.00 5.40
C LEU A 101 9.19 -11.53 5.68
N THR A 102 9.80 -10.63 4.91
CA THR A 102 9.65 -9.18 5.10
C THR A 102 8.71 -8.62 4.05
N GLY A 103 7.52 -8.21 4.47
CA GLY A 103 6.55 -7.50 3.64
C GLY A 103 6.82 -6.00 3.59
N ILE A 104 5.78 -5.21 3.34
CA ILE A 104 5.87 -3.75 3.28
C ILE A 104 6.04 -3.19 4.68
N LEU A 105 7.11 -2.41 4.89
CA LEU A 105 7.48 -1.93 6.23
C LEU A 105 6.90 -0.57 6.60
N LYS A 106 6.48 0.22 5.60
CA LYS A 106 6.01 1.59 5.77
C LYS A 106 4.94 1.94 4.75
N GLN A 107 4.13 2.93 5.08
CA GLN A 107 3.14 3.45 4.16
C GLN A 107 3.82 4.06 2.92
N PRO A 108 3.49 3.60 1.70
CA PRO A 108 3.97 4.22 0.47
C PRO A 108 3.19 5.50 0.15
N ARG A 109 3.77 6.37 -0.69
CA ARG A 109 3.07 7.56 -1.19
C ARG A 109 1.91 7.21 -2.13
N THR A 110 2.08 6.16 -2.92
CA THR A 110 1.08 5.64 -3.86
C THR A 110 0.70 4.23 -3.43
N GLY A 111 -0.58 3.90 -3.51
CA GLY A 111 -1.10 2.61 -3.09
C GLY A 111 -1.02 1.57 -4.19
N PHE A 112 -1.28 0.32 -3.81
CA PHE A 112 -1.41 -0.79 -4.74
C PHE A 112 -2.63 -1.62 -4.36
N LEU A 113 -3.49 -1.87 -5.34
CA LEU A 113 -4.57 -2.85 -5.25
C LEU A 113 -4.43 -3.78 -6.45
N THR A 114 -4.91 -5.02 -6.31
CA THR A 114 -4.73 -6.01 -7.37
C THR A 114 -5.96 -6.87 -7.54
N LEU A 115 -6.31 -7.17 -8.78
CA LEU A 115 -7.38 -8.09 -9.11
C LEU A 115 -7.09 -9.50 -8.57
N PHE A 116 -5.81 -9.86 -8.43
CA PHE A 116 -5.38 -11.14 -7.86
C PHE A 116 -5.83 -11.32 -6.41
N GLU A 117 -5.97 -10.24 -5.64
CA GLU A 117 -6.53 -10.29 -4.29
C GLU A 117 -8.04 -10.56 -4.32
N ALA A 118 -8.77 -9.91 -5.23
CA ALA A 118 -10.20 -10.15 -5.44
C ALA A 118 -10.50 -11.54 -6.02
N LEU A 119 -9.47 -12.25 -6.48
CA LEU A 119 -9.49 -13.64 -6.92
C LEU A 119 -8.91 -14.60 -5.87
N HIS A 120 -8.55 -14.10 -4.68
CA HIS A 120 -8.01 -14.86 -3.56
C HIS A 120 -6.64 -15.53 -3.82
N TYR A 121 -5.86 -15.02 -4.77
CA TYR A 121 -4.47 -15.49 -5.01
C TYR A 121 -3.46 -14.87 -4.04
N CYS A 122 -3.77 -13.71 -3.47
CA CYS A 122 -2.93 -13.01 -2.52
C CYS A 122 -3.77 -12.15 -1.56
N GLU A 123 -3.14 -11.62 -0.53
CA GLU A 123 -3.75 -10.66 0.41
C GLU A 123 -2.83 -9.43 0.49
N SER A 124 -3.36 -8.26 0.17
CA SER A 124 -2.60 -7.02 0.27
C SER A 124 -2.73 -6.45 1.67
N GLY A 125 -1.60 -6.03 2.24
CA GLY A 125 -1.52 -5.37 3.53
C GLY A 125 -2.21 -4.00 3.52
N TRP A 126 -2.46 -3.52 4.73
CA TRP A 126 -2.99 -2.20 5.00
C TRP A 126 -2.13 -1.09 4.40
N TYR A 127 -0.79 -1.18 4.39
CA TYR A 127 0.05 -0.09 3.86
C TYR A 127 -0.20 0.15 2.37
N LEU A 128 -0.23 -0.90 1.56
CA LEU A 128 -0.49 -0.78 0.12
C LEU A 128 -1.93 -0.28 -0.15
N LYS A 129 -2.89 -0.71 0.67
CA LYS A 129 -4.28 -0.26 0.55
C LYS A 129 -4.49 1.17 1.02
N ASN A 130 -3.68 1.67 1.95
CA ASN A 130 -3.83 2.98 2.58
C ASN A 130 -2.56 3.79 2.38
N PRO A 131 -2.27 4.27 1.15
CA PRO A 131 -1.12 5.13 0.88
C PRO A 131 -1.24 6.52 1.49
N SER A 132 -0.19 7.35 1.44
CA SER A 132 -0.24 8.72 1.94
C SER A 132 -1.04 9.68 1.04
N TYR A 133 -1.13 9.39 -0.26
CA TYR A 133 -1.97 10.14 -1.20
C TYR A 133 -3.06 9.23 -1.76
N PRO A 134 -4.27 9.75 -2.04
CA PRO A 134 -5.39 8.98 -2.59
C PRO A 134 -5.18 8.64 -4.08
N ILE A 135 -4.09 7.91 -4.36
CA ILE A 135 -3.65 7.44 -5.66
C ILE A 135 -3.27 5.97 -5.49
N TRP A 136 -3.85 5.10 -6.30
CA TRP A 136 -3.60 3.67 -6.30
C TRP A 136 -3.23 3.19 -7.70
N ILE A 137 -2.22 2.32 -7.77
CA ILE A 137 -1.98 1.49 -8.94
C ILE A 137 -2.84 0.24 -8.79
N LEU A 138 -3.69 -0.03 -9.77
CA LEU A 138 -4.50 -1.23 -9.87
C LEU A 138 -3.81 -2.22 -10.81
N GLY A 139 -3.38 -3.35 -10.29
CA GLY A 139 -2.80 -4.46 -11.07
C GLY A 139 -3.87 -5.41 -11.58
N SER A 140 -3.86 -5.67 -12.88
CA SER A 140 -4.62 -6.75 -13.52
C SER A 140 -3.69 -7.91 -13.91
N GLU A 141 -4.22 -8.87 -14.66
CA GLU A 141 -3.42 -9.98 -15.21
C GLU A 141 -2.30 -9.52 -16.16
N THR A 142 -2.52 -8.43 -16.91
CA THR A 142 -1.62 -8.03 -18.01
C THR A 142 -1.32 -6.53 -18.07
N HIS A 143 -1.94 -5.72 -17.22
CA HIS A 143 -1.88 -4.26 -17.31
C HIS A 143 -1.94 -3.58 -15.94
N PHE A 144 -1.47 -2.33 -15.89
CA PHE A 144 -1.57 -1.49 -14.70
C PHE A 144 -2.40 -0.24 -15.01
N THR A 145 -3.28 0.09 -14.09
CA THR A 145 -4.18 1.25 -14.17
C THR A 145 -3.92 2.16 -12.99
N VAL A 146 -3.98 3.47 -13.19
CA VAL A 146 -3.97 4.46 -12.11
C VAL A 146 -5.42 4.80 -11.75
N LEU A 147 -5.74 4.70 -10.47
CA LEU A 147 -6.96 5.26 -9.89
C LEU A 147 -6.57 6.36 -8.90
N ALA A 148 -7.23 7.49 -8.95
CA ALA A 148 -7.02 8.59 -8.01
C ALA A 148 -8.33 9.20 -7.55
N SER A 149 -8.30 9.92 -6.44
CA SER A 149 -9.40 10.74 -5.95
C SER A 149 -8.85 12.07 -5.45
N PRO A 150 -9.56 13.19 -5.63
CA PRO A 150 -9.20 14.46 -5.01
C PRO A 150 -9.49 14.50 -3.50
N ASP A 151 -10.16 13.49 -2.94
CA ASP A 151 -10.54 13.44 -1.53
C ASP A 151 -9.39 12.89 -0.66
N PRO A 152 -8.72 13.75 0.14
CA PRO A 152 -7.62 13.32 0.99
C PRO A 152 -8.08 12.48 2.19
N PHE A 153 -9.37 12.47 2.55
CA PHE A 153 -9.88 11.72 3.70
C PHE A 153 -10.04 10.22 3.42
N LEU A 154 -9.83 9.78 2.17
CA LEU A 154 -9.81 8.36 1.80
C LEU A 154 -8.56 7.62 2.28
N VAL A 155 -7.56 8.37 2.72
CA VAL A 155 -6.28 7.87 3.16
C VAL A 155 -5.92 8.42 4.53
N CYS A 156 -5.06 7.71 5.25
CA CYS A 156 -4.47 8.18 6.49
C CYS A 156 -3.08 8.69 6.18
N GLU A 157 -2.72 9.92 6.55
CA GLU A 157 -1.30 10.31 6.56
C GLU A 157 -0.62 9.67 7.77
N GLU A 158 0.48 8.91 7.56
CA GLU A 158 1.44 8.67 8.63
C GLU A 158 1.98 10.04 9.09
N THR A 159 1.56 10.49 10.27
CA THR A 159 2.13 11.68 10.89
C THR A 159 3.62 11.46 11.12
N ASP A 160 4.45 12.44 10.75
CA ASP A 160 5.91 12.38 10.82
C ASP A 160 6.42 11.77 12.15
N ILE A 161 6.95 10.55 12.05
CA ILE A 161 7.49 9.71 13.15
C ILE A 161 8.51 10.46 14.02
N LYS A 162 9.12 11.52 13.47
CA LYS A 162 10.11 12.35 14.16
C LYS A 162 9.57 13.10 15.38
N SER A 163 8.25 13.17 15.58
CA SER A 163 7.65 13.92 16.71
C SER A 163 6.69 13.12 17.61
N LYS A 164 6.21 11.94 17.20
CA LYS A 164 5.16 11.18 17.92
C LYS A 164 5.29 9.66 17.77
N GLY A 165 6.25 9.01 18.43
CA GLY A 165 6.24 7.54 18.68
C GLY A 165 5.87 6.64 17.49
N ALA A 166 5.23 5.50 17.78
CA ALA A 166 4.66 4.59 16.79
C ALA A 166 3.31 5.07 16.23
N THR A 167 2.92 4.62 15.04
CA THR A 167 1.59 4.90 14.45
C THR A 167 0.51 3.94 14.97
N LEU A 168 -0.77 4.31 14.77
CA LEU A 168 -1.90 3.43 15.13
C LEU A 168 -1.78 2.05 14.47
N HIS A 169 -1.39 1.97 13.20
CA HIS A 169 -1.28 0.70 12.51
C HIS A 169 -0.06 -0.12 12.96
N GLN A 170 1.07 0.53 13.25
CA GLN A 170 2.20 -0.13 13.88
C GLN A 170 1.84 -0.70 15.26
N ALA A 171 1.01 0.03 16.02
CA ALA A 171 0.47 -0.48 17.28
C ALA A 171 -0.36 -1.75 17.10
N GLU A 172 -1.24 -1.82 16.10
CA GLU A 172 -2.00 -3.04 15.77
C GLU A 172 -1.10 -4.22 15.38
N ILE A 173 -0.08 -3.97 14.57
CA ILE A 173 0.89 -5.00 14.16
C ILE A 173 1.61 -5.57 15.38
N GLU A 174 2.20 -4.71 16.21
CA GLU A 174 2.93 -5.15 17.40
C GLU A 174 2.03 -5.78 18.46
N PHE A 175 0.79 -5.29 18.59
CA PHE A 175 -0.22 -5.90 19.44
C PHE A 175 -0.53 -7.33 18.98
N THR A 176 -0.81 -7.50 17.68
CA THR A 176 -1.10 -8.81 17.06
C THR A 176 0.07 -9.79 17.22
N LYS A 177 1.32 -9.32 17.08
CA LYS A 177 2.52 -10.16 17.29
C LYS A 177 2.64 -10.70 18.72
N LEU A 178 2.07 -10.00 19.71
CA LEU A 178 2.09 -10.40 21.11
C LEU A 178 0.86 -11.21 21.54
N CYS A 179 -0.23 -11.19 20.75
CA CYS A 179 -1.39 -12.03 21.01
C CYS A 179 -1.00 -13.51 21.09
N THR A 180 -1.47 -14.20 22.14
CA THR A 180 -1.04 -15.56 22.49
C THR A 180 -1.53 -16.67 21.55
N ASP A 181 -2.29 -16.31 20.52
CA ASP A 181 -2.83 -17.22 19.53
C ASP A 181 -2.60 -16.59 18.15
N GLN A 182 -1.67 -17.12 17.37
CA GLN A 182 -1.39 -16.59 16.02
C GLN A 182 -2.49 -17.00 15.03
N ASP A 183 -3.27 -18.02 15.37
CA ASP A 183 -4.34 -18.57 14.53
C ASP A 183 -5.71 -17.96 14.81
N THR A 184 -5.92 -17.38 16.00
CA THR A 184 -7.10 -16.57 16.30
C THR A 184 -6.65 -15.12 16.48
N LYS A 185 -7.24 -14.16 15.74
CA LYS A 185 -7.07 -12.73 16.01
C LYS A 185 -7.71 -12.41 17.38
N ALA A 186 -7.06 -12.83 18.46
CA ALA A 186 -7.65 -12.89 19.79
C ALA A 186 -8.00 -11.49 20.32
N GLY A 187 -7.47 -10.42 19.72
CA GLY A 187 -7.84 -9.04 20.05
C GLY A 187 -7.49 -8.63 21.48
N PHE A 188 -6.68 -9.44 22.18
CA PHE A 188 -6.19 -9.16 23.53
C PHE A 188 -4.77 -9.70 23.77
N ILE A 189 -4.06 -9.05 24.68
CA ILE A 189 -2.78 -9.51 25.25
C ILE A 189 -2.90 -9.69 26.76
N ARG A 190 -1.98 -10.43 27.37
CA ARG A 190 -1.89 -10.52 28.84
C ARG A 190 -1.23 -9.28 29.42
N ASP A 191 -1.57 -8.93 30.65
CA ASP A 191 -0.96 -7.81 31.39
C ASP A 191 0.58 -7.89 31.51
N SER A 192 1.13 -9.10 31.50
CA SER A 192 2.58 -9.33 31.52
C SER A 192 3.27 -8.88 30.23
N GLN A 193 2.54 -8.76 29.13
CA GLN A 193 3.07 -8.40 27.81
C GLN A 193 2.99 -6.90 27.52
N LEU A 194 2.25 -6.13 28.33
CA LEU A 194 2.10 -4.68 28.15
C LEU A 194 3.43 -3.94 28.14
N GLU A 195 4.35 -4.30 29.04
CA GLU A 195 5.67 -3.65 29.13
C GLU A 195 6.48 -3.86 27.85
N GLU A 196 6.44 -5.07 27.29
CA GLU A 196 7.09 -5.41 26.03
C GLU A 196 6.45 -4.65 24.86
N LEU A 197 5.12 -4.57 24.81
CA LEU A 197 4.41 -3.79 23.78
C LEU A 197 4.83 -2.32 23.77
N LEU A 198 4.86 -1.67 24.94
CA LEU A 198 5.24 -0.26 25.05
C LEU A 198 6.70 -0.02 24.61
N LYS A 199 7.61 -0.96 24.91
CA LYS A 199 9.00 -0.90 24.44
C LYS A 199 9.10 -0.97 22.92
N ARG A 200 8.36 -1.90 22.30
CA ARG A 200 8.34 -2.06 20.83
C ARG A 200 7.76 -0.85 20.12
N LEU A 201 6.78 -0.19 20.73
CA LEU A 201 6.19 1.04 20.21
C LEU A 201 6.99 2.30 20.56
N HIS A 202 8.13 2.16 21.24
CA HIS A 202 8.96 3.26 21.71
C HIS A 202 8.17 4.29 22.56
N ILE A 203 7.15 3.84 23.29
CA ILE A 203 6.35 4.66 24.20
C ILE A 203 7.10 4.70 25.54
N SER A 204 7.45 5.90 25.99
CA SER A 204 8.15 6.08 27.27
C SER A 204 7.23 5.86 28.47
N PHE A 205 7.70 5.10 29.47
CA PHE A 205 6.96 4.85 30.71
C PHE A 205 7.89 4.73 31.94
N THR A 206 7.29 4.80 33.12
CA THR A 206 7.90 4.55 34.43
C THR A 206 7.17 3.39 35.13
N THR A 207 7.75 2.81 36.19
CA THR A 207 7.10 1.74 36.97
C THR A 207 5.76 2.18 37.57
N VAL A 208 5.69 3.42 38.06
CA VAL A 208 4.46 4.03 38.61
C VAL A 208 3.42 4.24 37.52
N SER A 209 3.81 4.78 36.37
CA SER A 209 2.87 4.99 35.26
C SER A 209 2.36 3.69 34.66
N LEU A 210 3.18 2.62 34.62
CA LEU A 210 2.76 1.31 34.15
C LEU A 210 1.69 0.68 35.05
N GLY A 211 1.85 0.78 36.38
CA GLY A 211 0.84 0.29 37.33
C GLY A 211 -0.50 1.02 37.22
N ASN A 212 -0.48 2.34 37.02
CA ASN A 212 -1.69 3.12 36.80
C ASN A 212 -2.33 2.81 35.43
N LEU A 213 -1.51 2.63 34.39
CA LEU A 213 -1.97 2.29 33.05
C LEU A 213 -2.67 0.93 33.04
N LYS A 214 -2.12 -0.09 33.70
CA LYS A 214 -2.76 -1.41 33.83
C LYS A 214 -4.16 -1.30 34.42
N LYS A 215 -4.32 -0.55 35.51
CA LYS A 215 -5.64 -0.31 36.12
C LYS A 215 -6.60 0.44 35.19
N SER A 216 -6.08 1.29 34.31
CA SER A 216 -6.90 2.02 33.34
C SER A 216 -7.31 1.16 32.15
N LEU A 217 -6.46 0.23 31.71
CA LEU A 217 -6.70 -0.63 30.55
C LEU A 217 -7.46 -1.92 30.92
N ASP A 218 -7.33 -2.39 32.16
CA ASP A 218 -8.04 -3.54 32.73
C ASP A 218 -8.67 -3.14 34.08
N PRO A 219 -9.77 -2.35 34.08
CA PRO A 219 -10.43 -1.91 35.30
C PRO A 219 -11.09 -3.05 36.08
N GLU A 220 -11.42 -4.16 35.41
CA GLU A 220 -12.02 -5.35 36.01
C GLU A 220 -10.98 -6.32 36.57
N ASN A 221 -9.68 -6.06 36.35
CA ASN A 221 -8.55 -6.86 36.80
C ASN A 221 -8.68 -8.34 36.36
N LEU A 222 -9.05 -8.54 35.09
CA LEU A 222 -9.15 -9.83 34.43
C LEU A 222 -7.77 -10.38 34.00
N GLY A 223 -6.72 -9.57 34.05
CA GLY A 223 -5.36 -9.88 33.62
C GLY A 223 -5.15 -9.84 32.11
N VAL A 224 -6.08 -9.20 31.38
CA VAL A 224 -6.08 -9.09 29.92
C VAL A 224 -6.34 -7.64 29.50
N ILE A 225 -5.65 -7.23 28.44
CA ILE A 225 -5.79 -5.92 27.82
C ILE A 225 -6.36 -6.13 26.43
N LEU A 226 -7.49 -5.51 26.14
CA LEU A 226 -8.11 -5.52 24.82
C LEU A 226 -7.40 -4.54 23.88
N GLU A 227 -7.27 -4.93 22.62
CA GLU A 227 -6.70 -4.10 21.56
C GLU A 227 -7.45 -2.77 21.44
N SER A 228 -8.78 -2.82 21.38
CA SER A 228 -9.63 -1.64 21.27
C SER A 228 -9.39 -0.64 22.41
N THR A 229 -9.33 -1.13 23.66
CA THR A 229 -9.08 -0.29 24.84
C THR A 229 -7.68 0.33 24.79
N PHE A 230 -6.67 -0.44 24.40
CA PHE A 230 -5.31 0.05 24.24
C PHE A 230 -5.20 1.13 23.17
N LEU A 231 -5.74 0.86 21.96
CA LEU A 231 -5.69 1.79 20.84
C LEU A 231 -6.48 3.07 21.14
N GLN A 232 -7.64 2.97 21.80
CA GLN A 232 -8.42 4.14 22.21
C GLN A 232 -7.68 5.01 23.23
N HIS A 233 -6.87 4.42 24.10
CA HIS A 233 -6.09 5.16 25.08
C HIS A 233 -4.93 5.94 24.46
N PHE A 234 -4.14 5.29 23.58
CA PHE A 234 -2.92 5.87 23.01
C PHE A 234 -3.12 6.62 21.69
N PHE A 235 -4.15 6.28 20.92
CA PHE A 235 -4.44 6.80 19.58
C PHE A 235 -5.90 7.27 19.42
N PRO A 236 -6.46 8.06 20.35
CA PRO A 236 -7.88 8.42 20.34
C PRO A 236 -8.28 9.24 19.10
N GLN A 237 -7.38 10.08 18.59
CA GLN A 237 -7.66 10.96 17.44
C GLN A 237 -7.69 10.15 16.14
N GLU A 238 -6.73 9.26 15.97
CA GLU A 238 -6.62 8.36 14.82
C GLU A 238 -7.79 7.36 14.80
N MET A 239 -8.18 6.85 15.98
CA MET A 239 -9.37 6.01 16.12
C MET A 239 -10.66 6.76 15.73
N ALA A 240 -10.80 8.02 16.15
CA ALA A 240 -11.94 8.84 15.76
C ALA A 240 -11.97 9.11 14.24
N LYS A 241 -10.81 9.34 13.60
CA LYS A 241 -10.70 9.52 12.15
C LYS A 241 -11.10 8.26 11.36
N ARG A 242 -10.89 7.06 11.89
CA ARG A 242 -11.39 5.83 11.25
C ARG A 242 -12.91 5.74 11.21
N LEU A 243 -13.59 6.39 12.15
CA LEU A 243 -15.06 6.43 12.21
C LEU A 243 -15.66 7.49 11.27
N THR A 244 -14.86 8.47 10.82
CA THR A 244 -15.28 9.40 9.75
C THR A 244 -15.18 8.69 8.40
N THR A 245 -16.20 7.90 8.08
CA THR A 245 -16.29 7.20 6.80
C THR A 245 -16.66 8.19 5.70
N VAL A 246 -15.78 8.38 4.72
CA VAL A 246 -16.14 9.00 3.45
C VAL A 246 -17.16 8.10 2.77
N ARG A 247 -18.42 8.57 2.67
CA ARG A 247 -19.50 7.80 2.03
C ARG A 247 -19.54 7.99 0.52
N GLN A 248 -19.05 9.12 0.04
CA GLN A 248 -19.07 9.46 -1.38
C GLN A 248 -17.81 10.23 -1.76
N PHE A 249 -17.20 9.86 -2.88
CA PHE A 249 -16.02 10.55 -3.39
C PHE A 249 -15.92 10.45 -4.91
N HIS A 250 -15.15 11.37 -5.51
CA HIS A 250 -14.89 11.35 -6.94
C HIS A 250 -13.74 10.39 -7.25
N VAL A 251 -13.84 9.68 -8.37
CA VAL A 251 -12.79 8.80 -8.87
C VAL A 251 -12.30 9.27 -10.23
N ILE A 252 -10.99 9.14 -10.44
CA ILE A 252 -10.29 9.44 -11.68
C ILE A 252 -9.57 8.17 -12.09
N HIS A 253 -9.88 7.66 -13.28
CA HIS A 253 -9.26 6.49 -13.88
C HIS A 253 -8.35 6.88 -15.04
N TYR A 254 -7.19 6.22 -15.12
CA TYR A 254 -6.26 6.32 -16.23
C TYR A 254 -5.56 5.00 -16.46
N ASN A 255 -5.71 4.39 -17.64
CA ASN A 255 -4.99 3.18 -18.00
C ASN A 255 -4.02 3.36 -19.19
N GLY A 256 -3.94 4.54 -19.79
CA GLY A 256 -3.00 4.78 -20.89
C GLY A 256 -3.33 4.04 -22.21
N LEU A 257 -4.51 3.45 -22.35
CA LEU A 257 -4.89 2.65 -23.52
C LEU A 257 -5.91 3.38 -24.41
N GLU A 258 -5.57 3.58 -25.68
CA GLU A 258 -6.47 4.20 -26.68
C GLU A 258 -7.75 3.38 -26.87
N LYS A 259 -7.62 2.04 -26.94
CA LYS A 259 -8.73 1.09 -27.13
C LYS A 259 -9.77 1.12 -26.02
N SER A 260 -9.42 1.64 -24.84
CA SER A 260 -10.34 1.77 -23.70
C SER A 260 -11.24 2.99 -23.80
N ASN A 261 -11.00 3.87 -24.77
CA ASN A 261 -11.72 5.12 -24.97
C ASN A 261 -12.49 5.10 -26.30
N SER A 262 -13.71 5.63 -26.31
CA SER A 262 -14.62 5.56 -27.46
C SER A 262 -14.14 6.35 -28.68
N ASP A 263 -13.30 7.36 -28.47
CA ASP A 263 -12.71 8.21 -29.51
C ASP A 263 -11.31 7.75 -29.95
N GLY A 264 -10.82 6.62 -29.43
CA GLY A 264 -9.50 6.07 -29.73
C GLY A 264 -8.35 6.95 -29.24
N ARG A 265 -8.57 7.81 -28.24
CA ARG A 265 -7.52 8.64 -27.63
C ARG A 265 -7.35 8.29 -26.17
N VAL A 266 -6.11 8.29 -25.69
CA VAL A 266 -5.84 8.16 -24.25
C VAL A 266 -6.45 9.34 -23.51
N ARG A 267 -7.38 9.06 -22.60
CA ARG A 267 -8.04 10.06 -21.73
C ARG A 267 -8.20 9.53 -20.32
N TYR A 268 -8.40 10.48 -19.40
CA TYR A 268 -8.94 10.20 -18.08
C TYR A 268 -10.43 9.93 -18.18
N GLN A 269 -10.92 9.00 -17.37
CA GLN A 269 -12.35 8.83 -17.10
C GLN A 269 -12.64 9.21 -15.65
N THR A 270 -13.79 9.83 -15.43
CA THR A 270 -14.21 10.29 -14.12
C THR A 270 -15.54 9.66 -13.73
N GLY A 271 -15.76 9.56 -12.43
CA GLY A 271 -17.00 9.06 -11.88
C GLY A 271 -17.12 9.35 -10.40
N GLU A 272 -18.15 8.78 -9.80
CA GLU A 272 -18.41 8.82 -8.37
C GLU A 272 -18.37 7.41 -7.79
N ALA A 273 -17.79 7.31 -6.59
CA ALA A 273 -17.83 6.13 -5.76
C ALA A 273 -18.72 6.38 -4.54
N HIS A 274 -19.58 5.42 -4.22
CA HIS A 274 -20.44 5.42 -3.04
C HIS A 274 -20.11 4.20 -2.17
N ILE A 275 -19.77 4.43 -0.90
CA ILE A 275 -19.56 3.38 0.09
C ILE A 275 -20.86 3.29 0.90
N LEU A 276 -21.58 2.19 0.72
CA LEU A 276 -22.83 1.95 1.43
C LEU A 276 -22.56 1.46 2.86
N ASP A 277 -23.45 1.84 3.79
CA ASP A 277 -23.45 1.18 5.10
C ASP A 277 -23.79 -0.31 4.92
N PRO A 278 -23.24 -1.24 5.72
CA PRO A 278 -23.53 -2.67 5.57
C PRO A 278 -25.02 -3.03 5.60
N THR A 279 -25.83 -2.30 6.38
CA THR A 279 -27.29 -2.52 6.41
C THR A 279 -27.97 -2.04 5.13
N GLU A 280 -27.49 -0.92 4.54
CA GLU A 280 -27.99 -0.40 3.26
C GLU A 280 -27.59 -1.32 2.10
N ASP A 281 -26.37 -1.86 2.12
CA ASP A 281 -25.84 -2.80 1.13
C ASP A 281 -26.70 -4.09 1.06
N LEU A 282 -27.16 -4.60 2.20
CA LEU A 282 -28.02 -5.81 2.27
C LEU A 282 -29.41 -5.62 1.67
N ILE A 283 -29.95 -4.39 1.70
CA ILE A 283 -31.29 -4.06 1.19
C ILE A 283 -31.25 -3.40 -0.19
N ALA A 284 -30.07 -3.10 -0.71
CA ALA A 284 -29.89 -2.49 -2.02
C ALA A 284 -30.43 -3.42 -3.11
N LEU A 285 -31.35 -2.89 -3.92
CA LEU A 285 -31.93 -3.61 -5.07
C LEU A 285 -31.07 -3.51 -6.33
N GLU A 286 -30.07 -2.62 -6.33
CA GLU A 286 -29.15 -2.44 -7.45
C GLU A 286 -28.16 -3.61 -7.52
N GLU A 287 -28.09 -4.27 -8.67
CA GLU A 287 -27.11 -5.33 -8.89
C GLU A 287 -25.69 -4.76 -8.78
N ILE A 288 -24.85 -5.43 -8.00
CA ILE A 288 -23.43 -5.09 -7.90
C ILE A 288 -22.77 -5.38 -9.25
N GLU A 289 -22.22 -4.34 -9.85
CA GLU A 289 -21.41 -4.48 -11.04
C GLU A 289 -20.26 -5.47 -10.78
N ARG A 290 -20.00 -6.40 -11.71
CA ARG A 290 -18.93 -7.42 -11.54
C ARG A 290 -17.67 -7.09 -12.33
N SER A 291 -17.48 -5.83 -12.69
CA SER A 291 -16.32 -5.39 -13.45
C SER A 291 -15.01 -5.61 -12.67
N PRO A 292 -13.88 -5.83 -13.35
CA PRO A 292 -12.60 -6.02 -12.69
C PRO A 292 -12.21 -4.87 -11.75
N ILE A 293 -12.52 -3.62 -12.14
CA ILE A 293 -12.25 -2.44 -11.32
C ILE A 293 -13.09 -2.43 -10.03
N GLN A 294 -14.38 -2.73 -10.14
CA GLN A 294 -15.28 -2.83 -8.99
C GLN A 294 -14.80 -3.91 -8.01
N ARG A 295 -14.47 -5.11 -8.51
CA ARG A 295 -13.94 -6.21 -7.68
C ARG A 295 -12.62 -5.86 -7.01
N CYS A 296 -11.73 -5.18 -7.71
CA CYS A 296 -10.45 -4.75 -7.16
C CYS A 296 -10.64 -3.73 -6.02
N LEU A 297 -11.52 -2.75 -6.19
CA LEU A 297 -11.79 -1.77 -5.13
C LEU A 297 -12.52 -2.36 -3.93
N GLN A 298 -13.33 -3.41 -4.13
CA GLN A 298 -13.99 -4.13 -3.04
C GLN A 298 -13.01 -4.79 -2.06
N THR A 299 -11.74 -5.03 -2.44
CA THR A 299 -10.74 -5.55 -1.49
C THR A 299 -10.31 -4.51 -0.45
N LYS A 300 -10.55 -3.23 -0.72
CA LYS A 300 -10.35 -2.11 0.21
C LYS A 300 -11.67 -1.60 0.80
N TRP A 301 -12.69 -1.43 -0.04
CA TRP A 301 -14.00 -0.90 0.32
C TRP A 301 -15.10 -1.91 -0.05
N PRO A 302 -15.44 -2.86 0.84
CA PRO A 302 -16.30 -3.99 0.49
C PRO A 302 -17.66 -3.62 -0.10
N THR A 303 -18.25 -2.52 0.36
CA THR A 303 -19.59 -2.04 -0.03
C THR A 303 -19.54 -0.91 -1.06
N ILE A 304 -18.39 -0.66 -1.70
CA ILE A 304 -18.26 0.38 -2.72
C ILE A 304 -19.19 0.10 -3.91
N ARG A 305 -19.69 1.15 -4.54
CA ARG A 305 -20.41 1.17 -5.82
C ARG A 305 -19.83 2.28 -6.67
N LEU A 306 -19.63 2.00 -7.95
CA LEU A 306 -19.07 2.96 -8.90
C LEU A 306 -20.13 3.40 -9.90
N ARG A 307 -20.11 4.69 -10.24
CA ARG A 307 -20.88 5.27 -11.34
C ARG A 307 -19.98 6.18 -12.17
N TRP A 308 -19.76 5.83 -13.43
CA TRP A 308 -18.93 6.60 -14.35
C TRP A 308 -19.74 7.65 -15.10
N ASP A 309 -19.16 8.83 -15.34
CA ASP A 309 -19.87 9.99 -15.90
C ASP A 309 -20.36 9.76 -17.33
N ASP A 310 -19.66 8.93 -18.10
CA ASP A 310 -20.02 8.56 -19.46
C ASP A 310 -20.93 7.31 -19.53
N GLY A 311 -21.31 6.77 -18.36
CA GLY A 311 -22.13 5.57 -18.22
C GLY A 311 -21.42 4.27 -18.63
N ARG A 312 -20.10 4.30 -18.87
CA ARG A 312 -19.32 3.14 -19.28
C ARG A 312 -18.25 2.84 -18.25
N THR A 313 -18.12 1.56 -17.92
CA THR A 313 -17.07 1.14 -17.00
C THR A 313 -15.71 1.09 -17.70
N PRO A 314 -14.67 1.75 -17.16
CA PRO A 314 -13.33 1.68 -17.69
C PRO A 314 -12.78 0.25 -17.60
N SER A 315 -11.94 -0.09 -18.56
CA SER A 315 -11.19 -1.34 -18.53
C SER A 315 -9.99 -1.23 -17.59
N LEU A 316 -9.70 -2.31 -16.85
CA LEU A 316 -8.39 -2.50 -16.21
C LEU A 316 -7.32 -3.05 -17.19
N ASN A 317 -7.71 -3.40 -18.43
CA ASN A 317 -6.91 -4.07 -19.48
C ASN A 317 -7.01 -3.44 -20.88
#